data_AF-A0A0D2D7Q7-F1
#
_entry.id   AF-A0A0D2D7Q7-F1
#
_cell.length_a   1.000
_cell.length_b   1.000
_cell.length_c   1.000
_cell.angle_alpha   90.00
_cell.angle_beta   90.00
_cell.angle_gamma   90.00
#
_symmetry.space_group_name_H-M   'P 1'
#
loop_
_entity.id
_entity.type
_entity.pdbx_description
1 polymer ?
#
loop_
_entity_poly.entity_id
_entity_poly.type
_entity_poly.pdbx_seq_one_letter_code
_entity_poly.pdbx_strand_id
1 'polypeptide(L)'
;MEFCRMTGRVMNRTAIIALIFTTAVILYLLNTHSTGYFSSTTEIETGTRSSTTDMLRSFLTGNINNDTTVTSLNNILHDVHNETLGFQEIYVINLPERSDKKDSMSVQATLTNLSLTFTEGVLGTTVPEKARPFGFEHRLPAEVGCWRSHMNIMQHMVRRRVRSALIFEDDADWDVAIKFQMSQVAQGSRWLLNNTEETSSHSPYGDGWDVLWIGHCAIKDDPTDKRRWVIPKDLTVPPPGQRSLTVQHEPNMTTWESGPDADTQTRILFTPSFGYCSAAWAISLAGAEKIIHRQSMSPFTEAVDNGVSSMCSSRSSELRCIAPFPAIVGVSRAAGSTDRDTDIQTNKKNNPTTRKTSKSVRVTFSTRQNIQRLIAGETTFQSLYPNITGDLRSLEDIGSAVGHGELLE
;
A
#
# COMPACT_ATOMS: atom_id res chain seq x y z
N MET A 1 18.36 0.25 2.04
CA MET A 1 18.18 -1.13 2.46
C MET A 1 17.15 -1.71 1.51
N GLU A 2 17.49 -1.97 0.25
CA GLU A 2 16.70 -2.97 -0.48
C GLU A 2 17.06 -4.28 0.20
N PHE A 3 16.33 -4.67 1.26
CA PHE A 3 16.59 -5.88 2.03
C PHE A 3 15.99 -7.09 1.30
N CYS A 4 14.93 -6.87 0.51
CA CYS A 4 14.12 -7.92 -0.11
C CYS A 4 13.99 -7.92 -1.64
N ARG A 5 14.78 -7.14 -2.38
CA ARG A 5 14.52 -6.90 -3.81
C ARG A 5 15.40 -7.72 -4.73
N MET A 6 14.81 -8.55 -5.59
CA MET A 6 15.46 -9.00 -6.83
C MET A 6 15.25 -7.98 -7.97
N THR A 7 16.08 -8.06 -9.00
CA THR A 7 15.75 -7.47 -10.31
C THR A 7 15.34 -8.63 -11.21
N GLY A 8 14.05 -8.74 -11.53
CA GLY A 8 13.55 -9.79 -12.40
C GLY A 8 14.25 -9.79 -13.76
N ARG A 9 14.90 -10.91 -14.12
CA ARG A 9 15.34 -11.18 -15.49
C ARG A 9 14.11 -11.62 -16.28
N VAL A 10 13.60 -10.75 -17.14
CA VAL A 10 12.47 -11.05 -18.02
C VAL A 10 12.91 -12.10 -19.05
N MET A 11 12.27 -13.27 -19.03
CA MET A 11 12.44 -14.29 -20.05
C MET A 11 11.55 -13.94 -21.24
N ASN A 12 12.17 -13.58 -22.35
CA ASN A 12 11.51 -13.11 -23.58
C ASN A 12 10.67 -14.26 -24.19
N ARG A 13 9.34 -14.11 -24.24
CA ARG A 13 8.41 -15.08 -24.85
C ARG A 13 7.68 -14.47 -26.05
N THR A 14 8.43 -14.12 -27.10
CA THR A 14 7.88 -13.85 -28.44
C THR A 14 7.70 -15.18 -29.19
N ALA A 15 6.58 -15.89 -28.97
CA ALA A 15 6.24 -17.04 -29.83
C ALA A 15 4.76 -17.49 -29.84
N ILE A 16 3.83 -16.88 -29.09
CA ILE A 16 2.47 -17.45 -28.92
C ILE A 16 1.32 -16.56 -29.46
N ILE A 17 1.59 -15.36 -30.00
CA ILE A 17 0.53 -14.43 -30.42
C ILE A 17 0.03 -14.65 -31.87
N ALA A 18 0.68 -15.52 -32.65
CA ALA A 18 0.35 -15.67 -34.07
C ALA A 18 -0.84 -16.60 -34.41
N LEU A 19 -1.53 -17.22 -33.43
CA LEU A 19 -2.53 -18.24 -33.72
C LEU A 19 -4.00 -17.89 -33.38
N ILE A 20 -4.27 -16.72 -32.78
CA ILE A 20 -5.64 -16.37 -32.33
C ILE A 20 -6.34 -15.37 -33.28
N PHE A 21 -5.61 -14.74 -34.21
CA PHE A 21 -6.17 -13.70 -35.08
C PHE A 21 -6.92 -14.20 -36.34
N THR A 22 -6.98 -15.52 -36.58
CA THR A 22 -7.61 -16.06 -37.81
C THR A 22 -9.06 -16.51 -37.66
N THR A 23 -9.61 -16.61 -36.43
CA THR A 23 -10.96 -17.16 -36.21
C THR A 23 -12.04 -16.12 -35.91
N ALA A 24 -11.68 -14.88 -35.53
CA ALA A 24 -12.65 -13.86 -35.12
C ALA A 24 -13.25 -13.02 -36.27
N VAL A 25 -12.68 -13.07 -37.48
CA VAL A 25 -13.11 -12.25 -38.62
C VAL A 25 -14.30 -12.86 -39.38
N ILE A 26 -14.61 -14.14 -39.16
CA ILE A 26 -15.66 -14.86 -39.92
C ILE A 26 -17.05 -14.72 -39.28
N LEU A 27 -17.16 -14.31 -38.01
CA LEU A 27 -18.46 -14.16 -37.33
C LEU A 27 -19.08 -12.75 -37.40
N TYR A 28 -18.40 -11.76 -37.99
CA TYR A 28 -18.88 -10.37 -38.04
C TYR A 28 -19.70 -10.02 -39.31
N LEU A 29 -19.94 -10.96 -40.23
CA LEU A 29 -20.52 -10.64 -41.55
C LEU A 29 -21.88 -11.27 -41.87
N LEU A 30 -22.68 -11.69 -40.90
CA LEU A 30 -24.07 -12.11 -41.15
C LEU A 30 -25.00 -11.78 -39.97
N ASN A 31 -25.52 -10.54 -39.91
CA ASN A 31 -26.96 -10.28 -39.70
C ASN A 31 -27.28 -8.78 -39.56
N THR A 32 -27.71 -8.20 -40.67
CA THR A 32 -28.61 -7.04 -40.80
C THR A 32 -29.71 -7.52 -41.76
N HIS A 33 -31.02 -7.35 -41.63
CA HIS A 33 -31.92 -6.33 -41.08
C HIS A 33 -33.34 -6.95 -41.04
N SER A 34 -34.25 -6.47 -40.18
CA SER A 34 -35.60 -6.06 -40.63
C SER A 34 -36.31 -5.19 -39.58
N THR A 35 -37.21 -4.35 -40.10
CA THR A 35 -37.82 -3.13 -39.58
C THR A 35 -39.18 -3.32 -38.89
N GLY A 36 -39.62 -2.36 -38.06
CA GLY A 36 -41.05 -1.98 -38.01
C GLY A 36 -41.65 -1.42 -36.70
N TYR A 37 -41.82 -0.08 -36.67
CA TYR A 37 -42.94 0.76 -36.14
C TYR A 37 -43.41 0.84 -34.66
N PHE A 38 -43.35 2.08 -34.15
CA PHE A 38 -44.34 2.93 -33.44
C PHE A 38 -45.15 2.38 -32.23
N SER A 39 -45.04 3.03 -31.06
CA SER A 39 -45.90 4.18 -30.66
C SER A 39 -45.58 4.69 -29.24
N SER A 40 -45.85 5.97 -29.04
CA SER A 40 -45.56 6.84 -27.89
C SER A 40 -46.47 6.61 -26.67
N THR A 41 -46.02 7.01 -25.49
CA THR A 41 -46.80 7.82 -24.53
C THR A 41 -45.87 8.43 -23.47
N THR A 42 -46.08 9.72 -23.22
CA THR A 42 -45.49 10.53 -22.14
C THR A 42 -46.51 10.67 -21.02
N GLU A 43 -46.06 10.54 -19.77
CA GLU A 43 -46.79 11.06 -18.60
C GLU A 43 -45.90 12.04 -17.83
N ILE A 44 -46.52 13.18 -17.51
CA ILE A 44 -46.02 14.29 -16.71
C ILE A 44 -46.75 14.18 -15.38
N GLU A 45 -46.04 14.12 -14.26
CA GLU A 45 -46.63 14.41 -12.95
C GLU A 45 -46.01 15.68 -12.34
N THR A 46 -46.91 16.56 -11.94
CA THR A 46 -46.70 17.89 -11.38
C THR A 46 -46.44 17.83 -9.88
N GLY A 47 -45.33 18.41 -9.42
CA GLY A 47 -45.07 18.64 -8.01
C GLY A 47 -45.89 19.81 -7.43
N THR A 48 -46.54 19.59 -6.28
CA THR A 48 -47.12 20.63 -5.44
C THR A 48 -46.36 20.76 -4.11
N ARG A 49 -46.31 21.99 -3.60
CA ARG A 49 -45.49 22.49 -2.50
C ARG A 49 -46.35 22.60 -1.23
N SER A 50 -45.92 22.02 -0.10
CA SER A 50 -46.46 22.26 1.25
C SER A 50 -45.43 21.72 2.26
N SER A 51 -44.68 22.52 3.03
CA SER A 51 -44.98 23.32 4.24
C SER A 51 -44.11 22.78 5.39
N THR A 52 -43.22 23.62 5.92
CA THR A 52 -42.06 23.32 6.78
C THR A 52 -42.36 23.05 8.25
N THR A 53 -43.62 22.79 8.62
CA THR A 53 -44.03 22.68 10.03
C THR A 53 -44.29 21.26 10.53
N ASP A 54 -44.35 20.26 9.65
CA ASP A 54 -44.49 18.84 10.06
C ASP A 54 -43.14 18.10 10.19
N MET A 55 -42.03 18.72 9.76
CA MET A 55 -40.70 18.12 9.84
C MET A 55 -40.14 18.10 11.29
N LEU A 56 -40.45 19.12 12.10
CA LEU A 56 -39.86 19.31 13.43
C LEU A 56 -40.44 18.40 14.52
N ARG A 57 -41.58 17.73 14.30
CA ARG A 57 -42.15 16.78 15.27
C ARG A 57 -41.67 15.34 15.10
N SER A 58 -41.10 14.97 13.96
CA SER A 58 -40.48 13.63 13.78
C SER A 58 -39.05 13.55 14.34
N PHE A 59 -38.41 14.69 14.62
CA PHE A 59 -37.04 14.77 15.14
C PHE A 59 -36.88 14.40 16.62
N LEU A 60 -37.97 14.18 17.37
CA LEU A 60 -37.90 13.96 18.83
C LEU A 60 -38.31 12.56 19.30
N THR A 61 -38.56 11.60 18.40
CA THR A 61 -38.94 10.23 18.79
C THR A 61 -38.29 9.13 17.94
N GLY A 62 -36.98 9.22 17.67
CA GLY A 62 -36.27 8.15 16.97
C GLY A 62 -34.74 8.26 17.05
N ASN A 63 -34.09 7.14 17.36
CA ASN A 63 -32.64 6.84 17.30
C ASN A 63 -31.74 7.29 18.45
N ILE A 64 -31.80 6.55 19.56
CA ILE A 64 -30.73 6.50 20.57
C ILE A 64 -29.60 5.50 20.17
N ASN A 65 -29.82 4.66 19.14
CA ASN A 65 -28.85 3.61 18.76
C ASN A 65 -27.80 4.04 17.72
N ASN A 66 -28.06 5.07 16.90
CA ASN A 66 -27.12 5.51 15.86
C ASN A 66 -26.00 6.42 16.41
N ASP A 67 -26.25 7.13 17.51
CA ASP A 67 -25.27 8.06 18.08
C ASP A 67 -24.08 7.32 18.72
N THR A 68 -24.34 6.15 19.31
CA THR A 68 -23.30 5.34 19.97
C THR A 68 -22.40 4.62 18.98
N THR A 69 -22.94 4.13 17.86
CA THR A 69 -22.16 3.43 16.82
C THR A 69 -21.26 4.39 16.05
N VAL A 70 -21.80 5.55 15.65
CA VAL A 70 -21.03 6.62 14.99
C VAL A 70 -19.93 7.14 15.91
N THR A 71 -20.23 7.36 17.21
CA THR A 71 -19.22 7.77 18.19
C THR A 71 -18.14 6.70 18.38
N SER A 72 -18.53 5.41 18.44
CA SER A 72 -17.57 4.30 18.55
C SER A 72 -16.68 4.17 17.31
N LEU A 73 -17.22 4.38 16.11
CA LEU A 73 -16.45 4.32 14.88
C LEU A 73 -15.51 5.52 14.74
N ASN A 74 -15.97 6.72 15.09
CA ASN A 74 -15.12 7.90 15.12
C ASN A 74 -13.95 7.70 16.10
N ASN A 75 -14.20 7.07 17.25
CA ASN A 75 -13.16 6.71 18.20
C ASN A 75 -12.17 5.69 17.63
N ILE A 76 -12.62 4.65 16.91
CA ILE A 76 -11.68 3.65 16.38
C ILE A 76 -10.86 4.17 15.20
N LEU A 77 -11.44 4.99 14.31
CA LEU A 77 -10.68 5.61 13.23
C LEU A 77 -9.65 6.62 13.75
N HIS A 78 -9.93 7.24 14.90
CA HIS A 78 -8.98 8.11 15.58
C HIS A 78 -7.72 7.35 16.06
N ASP A 79 -7.78 6.03 16.28
CA ASP A 79 -6.60 5.23 16.66
C ASP A 79 -5.50 5.27 15.60
N VAL A 80 -5.80 5.58 14.33
CA VAL A 80 -4.79 5.78 13.29
C VAL A 80 -3.83 6.93 13.63
N HIS A 81 -4.25 7.89 14.45
CA HIS A 81 -3.43 9.03 14.84
C HIS A 81 -2.55 8.77 16.07
N ASN A 82 -2.65 7.60 16.70
CA ASN A 82 -1.80 7.21 17.83
C ASN A 82 -0.33 6.97 17.39
N GLU A 83 0.53 6.52 18.31
CA GLU A 83 1.95 6.27 18.03
C GLU A 83 2.22 4.97 17.24
N THR A 84 1.21 4.12 17.06
CA THR A 84 1.31 2.83 16.35
C THR A 84 0.48 2.80 15.07
N LEU A 85 -0.10 3.92 14.64
CA LEU A 85 -1.03 4.03 13.51
C LEU A 85 -2.24 3.08 13.65
N GLY A 86 -2.66 2.77 14.87
CA GLY A 86 -3.76 1.83 15.15
C GLY A 86 -3.39 0.34 15.01
N PHE A 87 -2.12 0.01 14.81
CA PHE A 87 -1.61 -1.36 14.92
C PHE A 87 -1.23 -1.67 16.37
N GLN A 88 -1.07 -2.96 16.72
CA GLN A 88 -0.58 -3.31 18.05
C GLN A 88 0.91 -2.96 18.20
N GLU A 89 1.72 -3.21 17.17
CA GLU A 89 3.15 -2.96 17.17
C GLU A 89 3.61 -2.42 15.81
N ILE A 90 4.67 -1.61 15.81
CA ILE A 90 5.41 -1.27 14.60
C ILE A 90 6.82 -1.84 14.73
N TYR A 91 7.21 -2.72 13.81
CA TYR A 91 8.54 -3.30 13.74
C TYR A 91 9.39 -2.66 12.65
N VAL A 92 10.70 -2.57 12.89
CA VAL A 92 11.69 -2.24 11.87
C VAL A 92 12.69 -3.37 11.74
N ILE A 93 12.89 -3.87 10.53
CA ILE A 93 13.98 -4.81 10.24
C ILE A 93 15.25 -4.02 9.99
N ASN A 94 16.23 -4.17 10.86
CA ASN A 94 17.52 -3.48 10.78
C ASN A 94 18.65 -4.47 11.06
N LEU A 95 19.63 -4.54 10.15
CA LEU A 95 20.85 -5.31 10.40
C LEU A 95 21.61 -4.70 11.61
N PRO A 96 22.10 -5.51 12.57
CA PRO A 96 22.78 -5.00 13.77
C PRO A 96 23.94 -4.04 13.47
N GLU A 97 24.69 -4.27 12.38
CA GLU A 97 25.82 -3.47 11.96
C GLU A 97 25.43 -2.12 11.28
N ARG A 98 24.13 -1.88 11.04
CA ARG A 98 23.60 -0.71 10.32
C ARG A 98 23.06 0.34 11.29
N SER A 99 23.90 0.76 12.22
CA SER A 99 23.60 1.84 13.18
C SER A 99 23.21 3.13 12.46
N ASP A 100 23.84 3.44 11.31
CA ASP A 100 23.54 4.62 10.51
C ASP A 100 22.06 4.73 10.10
N LYS A 101 21.42 3.59 9.83
CA LYS A 101 20.00 3.54 9.48
C LYS A 101 19.10 3.49 10.71
N LYS A 102 19.53 2.80 11.77
CA LYS A 102 18.85 2.81 13.07
C LYS A 102 18.71 4.22 13.63
N ASP A 103 19.77 5.02 13.54
CA ASP A 103 19.77 6.45 13.93
C ASP A 103 18.74 7.23 13.10
N SER A 104 18.75 7.05 11.78
CA SER A 104 17.82 7.75 10.88
C SER A 104 16.35 7.38 11.13
N MET A 105 16.05 6.10 11.34
CA MET A 105 14.69 5.62 11.65
C MET A 105 14.21 6.13 13.01
N SER A 106 15.10 6.17 14.01
CA SER A 106 14.75 6.64 15.36
C SER A 106 14.37 8.12 15.37
N VAL A 107 15.15 8.96 14.69
CA VAL A 107 14.85 10.39 14.55
C VAL A 107 13.57 10.60 13.74
N GLN A 108 13.44 9.94 12.59
CA GLN A 108 12.28 10.03 11.71
C GLN A 108 10.96 9.68 12.45
N ALA A 109 10.97 8.60 13.23
CA ALA A 109 9.81 8.17 13.99
C ALA A 109 9.44 9.12 15.13
N THR A 110 10.44 9.57 15.89
CA THR A 110 10.20 10.55 16.97
C THR A 110 9.57 11.83 16.43
N LEU A 111 10.08 12.36 15.31
CA LEU A 111 9.57 13.59 14.69
C LEU A 111 8.18 13.44 14.06
N THR A 112 7.71 12.22 13.83
CA THR A 112 6.36 11.93 13.32
C THR A 112 5.46 11.26 14.36
N ASN A 113 5.91 11.25 15.63
CA ASN A 113 5.23 10.63 16.77
C ASN A 113 4.81 9.18 16.48
N LEU A 114 5.79 8.36 16.09
CA LEU A 114 5.67 6.91 15.92
C LEU A 114 6.58 6.17 16.90
N SER A 115 6.06 5.10 17.48
CA SER A 115 6.78 4.19 18.37
C SER A 115 7.25 2.98 17.58
N LEU A 116 8.56 2.71 17.58
CA LEU A 116 9.18 1.65 16.79
C LEU A 116 9.87 0.61 17.67
N THR A 117 9.66 -0.67 17.32
CA THR A 117 10.39 -1.80 17.88
C THR A 117 11.38 -2.33 16.84
N PHE A 118 12.68 -2.13 17.09
CA PHE A 118 13.71 -2.67 16.21
C PHE A 118 13.85 -4.18 16.37
N THR A 119 13.95 -4.87 15.23
CA THR A 119 14.18 -6.31 15.14
C THR A 119 15.43 -6.56 14.32
N GLU A 120 16.27 -7.48 14.79
CA GLU A 120 17.52 -7.78 14.12
C GLU A 120 17.27 -8.47 12.78
N GLY A 121 17.76 -7.82 11.72
CA GLY A 121 17.87 -8.43 10.41
C GLY A 121 18.86 -9.60 10.45
N VAL A 122 18.62 -10.59 9.61
CA VAL A 122 19.42 -11.80 9.52
C VAL A 122 20.29 -11.75 8.28
N LEU A 123 21.59 -11.97 8.45
CA LEU A 123 22.49 -12.26 7.34
C LEU A 123 22.19 -13.66 6.81
N GLY A 124 21.72 -13.83 5.58
CA GLY A 124 21.31 -15.16 5.13
C GLY A 124 22.45 -16.18 4.97
N THR A 125 23.71 -15.73 5.01
CA THR A 125 24.87 -16.63 5.17
C THR A 125 24.88 -17.36 6.52
N THR A 126 24.23 -16.82 7.56
CA THR A 126 24.13 -17.44 8.88
C THR A 126 22.92 -18.38 9.01
N VAL A 127 22.02 -18.39 8.02
CA VAL A 127 20.83 -19.26 8.04
C VAL A 127 21.22 -20.67 7.58
N PRO A 128 21.16 -21.69 8.46
CA PRO A 128 21.52 -23.06 8.10
C PRO A 128 20.63 -23.59 6.98
N GLU A 129 21.19 -24.37 6.07
CA GLU A 129 20.43 -25.00 4.98
C GLU A 129 19.26 -25.85 5.50
N LYS A 130 19.48 -26.60 6.58
CA LYS A 130 18.44 -27.40 7.27
C LYS A 130 17.25 -26.60 7.81
N ALA A 131 17.38 -25.27 7.92
CA ALA A 131 16.31 -24.40 8.40
C ALA A 131 15.54 -23.70 7.26
N ARG A 132 15.94 -23.96 6.00
CA ARG A 132 15.30 -23.40 4.81
C ARG A 132 14.22 -24.37 4.30
N PRO A 133 13.13 -23.87 3.70
CA PRO A 133 12.14 -24.74 3.07
C PRO A 133 12.76 -25.45 1.87
N PHE A 134 12.16 -26.57 1.46
CA PHE A 134 12.57 -27.27 0.24
C PHE A 134 12.36 -26.39 -0.99
N GLY A 135 13.37 -26.29 -1.86
CA GLY A 135 13.34 -25.45 -3.07
C GLY A 135 13.98 -24.07 -2.89
N PHE A 136 14.47 -23.75 -1.69
CA PHE A 136 15.10 -22.47 -1.36
C PHE A 136 16.61 -22.43 -1.63
N GLU A 137 17.19 -23.50 -2.17
CA GLU A 137 18.63 -23.70 -2.30
C GLU A 137 19.28 -22.71 -3.29
N HIS A 138 18.50 -22.25 -4.27
CA HIS A 138 18.97 -21.33 -5.32
C HIS A 138 18.90 -19.85 -4.93
N ARG A 139 18.38 -19.51 -3.74
CA ARG A 139 18.26 -18.13 -3.28
C ARG A 139 19.62 -17.54 -2.93
N LEU A 140 19.83 -16.28 -3.28
CA LEU A 140 20.99 -15.53 -2.85
C LEU A 140 20.98 -15.38 -1.33
N PRO A 141 22.16 -15.33 -0.67
CA PRO A 141 22.22 -15.17 0.78
C PRO A 141 21.42 -13.95 1.29
N ALA A 142 21.40 -12.84 0.57
CA ALA A 142 20.63 -11.69 1.00
C ALA A 142 19.10 -11.92 0.92
N GLU A 143 18.61 -12.65 -0.08
CA GLU A 143 17.19 -13.05 -0.15
C GLU A 143 16.80 -13.99 0.99
N VAL A 144 17.68 -14.93 1.34
CA VAL A 144 17.49 -15.83 2.49
C VAL A 144 17.44 -15.04 3.80
N GLY A 145 18.33 -14.05 3.95
CA GLY A 145 18.35 -13.15 5.10
C GLY A 145 17.06 -12.34 5.23
N CYS A 146 16.57 -11.82 4.10
CA CYS A 146 15.32 -11.08 4.08
C CYS A 146 14.13 -11.92 4.48
N TRP A 147 13.95 -13.06 3.81
CA TRP A 147 12.91 -14.02 4.14
C TRP A 147 12.95 -14.37 5.62
N ARG A 148 14.12 -14.72 6.15
CA ARG A 148 14.25 -15.14 7.55
C ARG A 148 13.88 -14.03 8.53
N SER A 149 14.24 -12.78 8.24
CA SER A 149 13.94 -11.64 9.11
C SER A 149 12.44 -11.36 9.18
N HIS A 150 11.76 -11.36 8.04
CA HIS A 150 10.30 -11.23 8.00
C HIS A 150 9.60 -12.40 8.69
N MET A 151 10.05 -13.64 8.44
CA MET A 151 9.50 -14.82 9.10
C MET A 151 9.74 -14.80 10.63
N ASN A 152 10.82 -14.18 11.12
CA ASN A 152 11.08 -14.04 12.57
C ASN A 152 10.06 -13.11 13.24
N ILE A 153 9.70 -12.00 12.59
CA ILE A 153 8.65 -11.11 13.09
C ILE A 153 7.32 -11.84 13.11
N MET A 154 6.94 -12.50 12.00
CA MET A 154 5.68 -13.26 11.94
C MET A 154 5.65 -14.38 13.00
N GLN A 155 6.76 -15.10 13.19
CA GLN A 155 6.86 -16.12 14.23
C GLN A 155 6.74 -15.51 15.64
N HIS A 156 7.28 -14.31 15.85
CA HIS A 156 7.07 -13.55 17.08
C HIS A 156 5.60 -13.20 17.28
N MET A 157 4.91 -12.71 16.25
CA MET A 157 3.49 -12.41 16.31
C MET A 157 2.67 -13.64 16.71
N VAL A 158 2.92 -14.80 16.08
CA VAL A 158 2.24 -16.07 16.42
C VAL A 158 2.49 -16.46 17.87
N ARG A 159 3.75 -16.50 18.29
CA ARG A 159 4.14 -16.94 19.65
C ARG A 159 3.62 -16.00 20.76
N ARG A 160 3.53 -14.69 20.49
CA ARG A 160 3.11 -13.68 21.45
C ARG A 160 1.66 -13.23 21.28
N ARG A 161 0.96 -13.77 20.28
CA ARG A 161 -0.40 -13.36 19.88
C ARG A 161 -0.50 -11.85 19.60
N VAL A 162 0.50 -11.28 18.92
CA VAL A 162 0.44 -9.89 18.42
C VAL A 162 -0.56 -9.87 17.27
N ARG A 163 -1.69 -9.17 17.45
CA ARG A 163 -2.85 -9.19 16.55
C ARG A 163 -2.61 -8.52 15.22
N SER A 164 -1.84 -7.44 15.22
CA SER A 164 -1.50 -6.69 14.01
C SER A 164 -0.16 -6.00 14.19
N ALA A 165 0.65 -5.99 13.13
CA ALA A 165 1.90 -5.27 13.14
C ALA A 165 2.22 -4.63 11.80
N LEU A 166 2.66 -3.38 11.82
CA LEU A 166 3.27 -2.72 10.67
C LEU A 166 4.77 -3.03 10.67
N ILE A 167 5.31 -3.47 9.54
CA ILE A 167 6.72 -3.83 9.39
C ILE A 167 7.35 -2.89 8.37
N PHE A 168 8.39 -2.17 8.78
CA PHE A 168 9.24 -1.35 7.92
C PHE A 168 10.58 -2.04 7.62
N GLU A 169 11.08 -1.90 6.39
CA GLU A 169 12.52 -1.98 6.14
C GLU A 169 13.18 -0.70 6.68
N ASP A 170 14.41 -0.76 7.20
CA ASP A 170 15.06 0.39 7.85
C ASP A 170 15.55 1.51 6.88
N ASP A 171 15.27 1.38 5.59
CA ASP A 171 15.36 2.45 4.62
C ASP A 171 14.01 3.02 4.20
N ALA A 172 12.93 2.57 4.83
CA ALA A 172 11.60 3.13 4.64
C ALA A 172 11.61 4.63 4.89
N ASP A 173 10.85 5.33 4.07
CA ASP A 173 10.60 6.75 4.23
C ASP A 173 9.13 7.03 3.94
N TRP A 174 8.55 7.97 4.68
CA TRP A 174 7.14 8.33 4.57
C TRP A 174 6.98 9.83 4.52
N ASP A 175 5.87 10.28 3.96
CA ASP A 175 5.49 11.68 4.01
C ASP A 175 5.23 12.11 5.46
N VAL A 176 5.53 13.37 5.79
CA VAL A 176 5.26 13.95 7.12
C VAL A 176 3.80 13.81 7.56
N ALA A 177 2.88 13.66 6.59
CA ALA A 177 1.44 13.46 6.79
C ALA A 177 1.02 11.98 6.86
N ILE A 178 1.92 11.04 7.18
CA ILE A 178 1.63 9.59 7.21
C ILE A 178 0.34 9.24 7.96
N LYS A 179 0.03 9.93 9.07
CA LYS A 179 -1.21 9.68 9.83
C LYS A 179 -2.47 9.97 9.00
N PHE A 180 -2.49 11.05 8.23
CA PHE A 180 -3.61 11.39 7.32
C PHE A 180 -3.72 10.39 6.17
N GLN A 181 -2.58 10.01 5.57
CA GLN A 181 -2.55 8.98 4.54
C GLN A 181 -3.11 7.65 5.07
N MET A 182 -2.71 7.24 6.28
CA MET A 182 -3.19 6.01 6.89
C MET A 182 -4.67 6.09 7.29
N SER A 183 -5.20 7.27 7.60
CA SER A 183 -6.65 7.45 7.83
C SER A 183 -7.47 7.19 6.56
N GLN A 184 -6.92 7.51 5.39
CA GLN A 184 -7.52 7.12 4.11
C GLN A 184 -7.34 5.62 3.84
N VAL A 185 -6.21 5.02 4.24
CA VAL A 185 -6.02 3.56 4.17
C VAL A 185 -7.03 2.82 5.05
N ALA A 186 -7.30 3.33 6.26
CA ALA A 186 -8.29 2.76 7.16
C ALA A 186 -9.69 2.75 6.55
N GLN A 187 -10.15 3.91 6.05
CA GLN A 187 -11.45 4.02 5.39
C GLN A 187 -11.56 3.14 4.15
N GLY A 188 -10.56 3.19 3.26
CA GLY A 188 -10.55 2.38 2.05
C GLY A 188 -10.48 0.88 2.33
N SER A 189 -9.73 0.47 3.36
CA SER A 189 -9.65 -0.93 3.77
C SER A 189 -11.01 -1.45 4.26
N ARG A 190 -11.68 -0.70 5.16
CA ARG A 190 -13.02 -1.04 5.64
C ARG A 190 -14.02 -1.18 4.49
N TRP A 191 -13.99 -0.23 3.55
CA TRP A 191 -14.87 -0.25 2.39
C TRP A 191 -14.62 -1.47 1.50
N LEU A 192 -13.36 -1.79 1.18
CA LEU A 192 -12.99 -2.98 0.39
C LEU A 192 -13.34 -4.31 1.08
N LEU A 193 -13.35 -4.33 2.41
CA LEU A 193 -13.74 -5.48 3.22
C LEU A 193 -15.25 -5.57 3.47
N ASN A 194 -16.04 -4.60 3.01
CA ASN A 194 -17.46 -4.43 3.35
C ASN A 194 -17.71 -4.39 4.87
N ASN A 195 -16.78 -3.84 5.66
CA ASN A 195 -17.00 -3.59 7.08
C ASN A 195 -17.91 -2.36 7.25
N THR A 196 -19.18 -2.56 7.57
CA THR A 196 -20.13 -1.46 7.80
C THR A 196 -19.86 -0.76 9.15
N GLU A 197 -20.40 0.45 9.32
CA GLU A 197 -20.30 1.19 10.60
C GLU A 197 -20.94 0.45 11.78
N GLU A 198 -21.89 -0.45 11.49
CA GLU A 198 -22.56 -1.30 12.49
C GLU A 198 -21.69 -2.48 12.96
N THR A 199 -20.61 -2.81 12.23
CA THR A 199 -19.68 -3.86 12.65
C THR A 199 -18.75 -3.30 13.72
N SER A 200 -18.87 -3.83 14.95
CA SER A 200 -17.88 -3.60 16.01
C SER A 200 -16.53 -4.16 15.58
N SER A 201 -15.72 -3.33 14.96
CA SER A 201 -14.38 -3.66 14.47
C SER A 201 -13.39 -3.51 15.60
N HIS A 202 -12.32 -4.32 15.62
CA HIS A 202 -11.24 -4.19 16.60
C HIS A 202 -10.03 -3.43 16.04
N SER A 203 -10.06 -3.14 14.74
CA SER A 203 -9.04 -2.38 14.04
C SER A 203 -9.63 -1.18 13.30
N PRO A 204 -8.94 -0.02 13.24
CA PRO A 204 -9.32 1.08 12.36
C PRO A 204 -9.40 0.65 10.89
N TYR A 205 -8.57 -0.32 10.48
CA TYR A 205 -8.50 -0.80 9.11
C TYR A 205 -9.61 -1.80 8.74
N GLY A 206 -10.57 -2.04 9.63
CA GLY A 206 -11.54 -3.13 9.48
C GLY A 206 -10.97 -4.46 9.94
N ASP A 207 -11.86 -5.44 10.09
CA ASP A 207 -11.49 -6.78 10.52
C ASP A 207 -11.41 -7.71 9.30
N GLY A 208 -10.33 -8.48 9.24
CA GLY A 208 -10.20 -9.59 8.30
C GLY A 208 -9.16 -9.41 7.18
N TRP A 209 -8.60 -8.23 6.98
CA TRP A 209 -7.40 -8.14 6.14
C TRP A 209 -6.27 -9.02 6.71
N ASP A 210 -5.46 -9.57 5.81
CA ASP A 210 -4.25 -10.32 6.15
C ASP A 210 -2.99 -9.49 5.91
N VAL A 211 -2.99 -8.70 4.83
CA VAL A 211 -1.87 -7.84 4.43
C VAL A 211 -2.35 -6.46 3.96
N LEU A 212 -1.84 -5.39 4.56
CA LEU A 212 -1.92 -4.04 4.00
C LEU A 212 -0.56 -3.67 3.39
N TRP A 213 -0.43 -3.73 2.07
CA TRP A 213 0.85 -3.58 1.38
C TRP A 213 1.13 -2.13 1.02
N ILE A 214 1.40 -1.29 2.01
CA ILE A 214 1.46 0.18 1.87
C ILE A 214 2.78 0.72 1.29
N GLY A 215 3.84 -0.07 1.27
CA GLY A 215 5.16 0.29 0.77
C GLY A 215 5.71 -0.74 -0.20
N HIS A 216 5.64 -0.42 -1.49
CA HIS A 216 6.06 -1.30 -2.58
C HIS A 216 6.81 -0.51 -3.66
N CYS A 217 7.36 -1.25 -4.60
CA CYS A 217 8.06 -0.75 -5.78
C CYS A 217 7.23 -0.86 -7.06
N ALA A 218 6.27 -1.79 -7.06
CA ALA A 218 5.35 -2.09 -8.12
C ALA A 218 4.19 -2.91 -7.51
N ILE A 219 2.97 -2.68 -7.98
CA ILE A 219 1.76 -3.34 -7.49
C ILE A 219 0.74 -3.31 -8.62
N LYS A 220 -0.02 -4.40 -8.80
CA LYS A 220 -1.09 -4.47 -9.80
C LYS A 220 -2.38 -4.90 -9.14
N ASP A 221 -3.48 -4.31 -9.58
CA ASP A 221 -4.84 -4.64 -9.16
C ASP A 221 -5.32 -5.98 -9.72
N ASP A 222 -6.17 -6.67 -8.95
CA ASP A 222 -6.97 -7.78 -9.47
C ASP A 222 -7.99 -7.23 -10.47
N PRO A 223 -7.91 -7.59 -11.77
CA PRO A 223 -8.82 -7.07 -12.79
C PRO A 223 -10.27 -7.55 -12.61
N THR A 224 -10.49 -8.58 -11.77
CA THR A 224 -11.83 -9.10 -11.46
C THR A 224 -12.52 -8.34 -10.34
N ASP A 225 -11.77 -7.62 -9.50
CA ASP A 225 -12.33 -6.75 -8.47
C ASP A 225 -12.42 -5.32 -9.02
N LYS A 226 -13.64 -4.84 -9.23
CA LYS A 226 -13.91 -3.51 -9.77
C LYS A 226 -13.94 -2.39 -8.73
N ARG A 227 -13.82 -2.74 -7.45
CA ARG A 227 -13.93 -1.80 -6.33
C ARG A 227 -12.64 -1.00 -6.16
N ARG A 228 -12.75 0.32 -6.13
CA ARG A 228 -11.62 1.23 -5.90
C ARG A 228 -12.00 2.21 -4.80
N TRP A 229 -11.16 2.35 -3.79
CA TRP A 229 -11.25 3.53 -2.92
C TRP A 229 -10.34 4.60 -3.51
N VAL A 230 -10.93 5.68 -4.01
CA VAL A 230 -10.24 6.70 -4.80
C VAL A 230 -10.05 7.93 -3.93
N ILE A 231 -8.83 8.44 -3.89
CA ILE A 231 -8.42 9.61 -3.12
C ILE A 231 -7.91 10.65 -4.14
N PRO A 232 -8.78 11.55 -4.61
CA PRO A 232 -8.39 12.62 -5.53
C PRO A 232 -7.61 13.72 -4.78
N LYS A 233 -6.82 14.50 -5.53
CA LYS A 233 -6.08 15.70 -5.09
C LYS A 233 -5.14 15.43 -3.91
N ASP A 234 -4.58 14.23 -3.85
CA ASP A 234 -3.62 13.84 -2.83
C ASP A 234 -2.23 14.43 -3.14
N LEU A 235 -1.86 15.47 -2.39
CA LEU A 235 -0.55 16.13 -2.54
C LEU A 235 0.63 15.18 -2.28
N THR A 236 0.41 14.06 -1.60
CA THR A 236 1.44 13.05 -1.34
C THR A 236 1.64 12.07 -2.50
N VAL A 237 0.88 12.19 -3.59
CA VAL A 237 1.06 11.38 -4.81
C VAL A 237 2.26 11.89 -5.60
N PRO A 238 3.30 11.05 -5.82
CA PRO A 238 4.41 11.41 -6.71
C PRO A 238 3.91 11.54 -8.16
N PRO A 239 4.55 12.37 -9.00
CA PRO A 239 4.16 12.50 -10.41
C PRO A 239 4.26 11.19 -11.18
N PRO A 240 3.52 11.06 -12.30
CA PRO A 240 3.69 9.97 -13.25
C PRO A 240 5.17 9.74 -13.60
N GLY A 241 5.58 8.47 -13.65
CA GLY A 241 6.97 8.07 -13.87
C GLY A 241 7.87 8.06 -12.63
N GLN A 242 7.40 8.52 -11.46
CA GLN A 242 8.13 8.42 -10.17
C GLN A 242 7.48 7.44 -9.17
N ARG A 243 6.40 6.76 -9.58
CA ARG A 243 5.53 5.96 -8.68
C ARG A 243 5.90 4.50 -8.59
N SER A 244 6.31 3.89 -9.70
CA SER A 244 6.74 2.49 -9.78
C SER A 244 8.11 2.38 -10.43
N LEU A 245 8.74 1.23 -10.22
CA LEU A 245 9.97 0.85 -10.90
C LEU A 245 9.70 0.14 -12.23
N THR A 246 8.47 -0.35 -12.46
CA THR A 246 8.08 -0.99 -13.71
C THR A 246 6.64 -0.63 -14.07
N VAL A 247 6.46 0.15 -15.14
CA VAL A 247 5.14 0.59 -15.64
C VAL A 247 4.23 -0.58 -16.02
N GLN A 248 4.80 -1.72 -16.44
CA GLN A 248 4.05 -2.94 -16.79
C GLN A 248 3.30 -3.56 -15.60
N HIS A 249 3.69 -3.20 -14.38
CA HIS A 249 3.11 -3.68 -13.13
C HIS A 249 2.54 -2.51 -12.31
N GLU A 250 1.92 -1.55 -12.99
CA GLU A 250 1.05 -0.52 -12.40
C GLU A 250 -0.41 -0.87 -12.69
N PRO A 251 -1.36 -0.49 -11.83
CA PRO A 251 -2.78 -0.57 -12.15
C PRO A 251 -3.12 0.41 -13.29
N ASN A 252 -4.22 0.15 -14.00
CA ASN A 252 -4.68 1.07 -15.03
C ASN A 252 -5.25 2.35 -14.40
N MET A 253 -4.53 3.46 -14.55
CA MET A 253 -4.92 4.76 -14.00
C MET A 253 -5.62 5.67 -15.02
N THR A 254 -5.88 5.22 -16.26
CA THR A 254 -6.43 6.06 -17.34
C THR A 254 -7.72 6.78 -16.95
N THR A 255 -8.61 6.13 -16.19
CA THR A 255 -9.86 6.73 -15.70
C THR A 255 -9.62 8.05 -14.98
N TRP A 256 -8.63 8.10 -14.07
CA TRP A 256 -8.35 9.28 -13.25
C TRP A 256 -7.27 10.18 -13.82
N GLU A 257 -6.40 9.70 -14.71
CA GLU A 257 -5.28 10.51 -15.23
C GLU A 257 -5.51 11.11 -16.62
N SER A 258 -6.49 10.60 -17.35
CA SER A 258 -6.78 11.05 -18.72
C SER A 258 -8.28 11.11 -19.02
N GLY A 259 -9.13 10.87 -18.02
CA GLY A 259 -10.57 11.05 -18.12
C GLY A 259 -11.01 12.52 -18.12
N PRO A 260 -12.33 12.78 -18.14
CA PRO A 260 -12.89 14.13 -18.17
C PRO A 260 -12.43 15.02 -17.01
N ASP A 261 -12.26 14.44 -15.82
CA ASP A 261 -11.83 15.11 -14.59
C ASP A 261 -10.40 14.71 -14.20
N ALA A 262 -9.50 14.65 -15.19
CA ALA A 262 -8.14 14.14 -15.01
C ALA A 262 -7.39 14.82 -13.87
N ASP A 263 -6.88 14.00 -12.96
CA ASP A 263 -6.10 14.36 -11.79
C ASP A 263 -4.92 13.39 -11.61
N THR A 264 -3.72 13.87 -11.98
CA THR A 264 -2.46 13.14 -11.80
C THR A 264 -2.00 13.04 -10.34
N GLN A 265 -2.78 13.57 -9.39
CA GLN A 265 -2.58 13.44 -7.95
C GLN A 265 -3.64 12.53 -7.31
N THR A 266 -4.16 11.57 -8.08
CA THR A 266 -5.07 10.54 -7.56
C THR A 266 -4.31 9.35 -6.99
N ARG A 267 -4.71 8.91 -5.80
CA ARG A 267 -4.32 7.62 -5.22
C ARG A 267 -5.53 6.70 -5.17
N ILE A 268 -5.32 5.42 -5.40
CA ILE A 268 -6.37 4.39 -5.28
C ILE A 268 -5.96 3.31 -4.30
N LEU A 269 -6.92 2.70 -3.61
CA LEU A 269 -6.74 1.43 -2.89
C LEU A 269 -7.59 0.34 -3.53
N PHE A 270 -7.04 -0.88 -3.55
CA PHE A 270 -7.65 -2.03 -4.21
C PHE A 270 -7.10 -3.36 -3.68
N THR A 271 -7.72 -4.46 -4.09
CA THR A 271 -7.23 -5.83 -3.91
C THR A 271 -6.12 -6.13 -4.94
N PRO A 272 -4.86 -6.39 -4.53
CA PRO A 272 -3.76 -6.59 -5.48
C PRO A 272 -3.69 -8.03 -5.98
N SER A 273 -3.36 -8.21 -7.26
CA SER A 273 -2.99 -9.52 -7.85
C SER A 273 -1.50 -9.66 -8.12
N PHE A 274 -0.70 -8.64 -7.80
CA PHE A 274 0.76 -8.66 -7.91
C PHE A 274 1.35 -7.59 -7.00
N GLY A 275 2.52 -7.86 -6.41
CA GLY A 275 3.28 -6.88 -5.63
C GLY A 275 4.77 -7.17 -5.62
N TYR A 276 5.57 -6.12 -5.44
CA TYR A 276 7.03 -6.22 -5.41
C TYR A 276 7.66 -5.24 -4.42
N CYS A 277 8.72 -5.66 -3.73
CA CYS A 277 9.30 -4.99 -2.56
C CYS A 277 8.38 -4.91 -1.33
N SER A 278 8.99 -4.71 -0.18
CA SER A 278 8.33 -4.72 1.14
C SER A 278 8.80 -3.57 2.03
N ALA A 279 9.02 -2.38 1.44
CA ALA A 279 9.45 -1.20 2.19
C ALA A 279 8.55 -0.94 3.40
N ALA A 280 7.25 -1.19 3.25
CA ALA A 280 6.34 -1.37 4.37
C ALA A 280 5.15 -2.28 4.02
N TRP A 281 4.77 -3.14 4.97
CA TRP A 281 3.46 -3.80 4.96
C TRP A 281 2.95 -4.01 6.38
N ALA A 282 1.64 -3.97 6.58
CA ALA A 282 1.03 -4.44 7.82
C ALA A 282 0.56 -5.87 7.65
N ILE A 283 0.75 -6.69 8.69
CA ILE A 283 0.37 -8.09 8.73
C ILE A 283 -0.54 -8.32 9.94
N SER A 284 -1.66 -9.01 9.74
CA SER A 284 -2.50 -9.47 10.85
C SER A 284 -1.97 -10.80 11.40
N LEU A 285 -2.37 -11.19 12.61
CA LEU A 285 -1.97 -12.47 13.19
C LEU A 285 -2.35 -13.65 12.28
N ALA A 286 -3.55 -13.63 11.70
CA ALA A 286 -4.01 -14.64 10.74
C ALA A 286 -3.15 -14.63 9.46
N GLY A 287 -2.81 -13.44 8.95
CA GLY A 287 -1.88 -13.29 7.83
C GLY A 287 -0.50 -13.88 8.12
N ALA A 288 0.05 -13.65 9.32
CA ALA A 288 1.32 -14.21 9.76
C ALA A 288 1.31 -15.75 9.78
N GLU A 289 0.24 -16.36 10.31
CA GLU A 289 0.07 -17.83 10.32
C GLU A 289 0.02 -18.41 8.91
N LYS A 290 -0.78 -17.80 8.01
CA LYS A 290 -0.89 -18.21 6.60
C LYS A 290 0.43 -18.10 5.86
N ILE A 291 1.15 -16.98 6.05
CA ILE A 291 2.44 -16.75 5.38
C ILE A 291 3.50 -17.74 5.89
N ILE A 292 3.61 -17.97 7.20
CA ILE A 292 4.55 -18.96 7.75
C ILE A 292 4.25 -20.35 7.21
N HIS A 293 2.97 -20.76 7.21
CA HIS A 293 2.56 -22.04 6.68
C HIS A 293 3.01 -22.23 5.23
N ARG A 294 2.74 -21.23 4.37
CA ARG A 294 3.08 -21.31 2.95
C ARG A 294 4.58 -21.21 2.68
N GLN A 295 5.27 -20.28 3.33
CA GLN A 295 6.66 -19.95 2.99
C GLN A 295 7.70 -20.68 3.83
N SER A 296 7.32 -21.37 4.91
CA SER A 296 8.25 -22.08 5.79
C SER A 296 7.90 -23.54 6.03
N MET A 297 6.64 -23.95 5.86
CA MET A 297 6.18 -25.32 6.16
C MET A 297 5.81 -26.12 4.90
N SER A 298 5.93 -25.51 3.72
CA SER A 298 5.68 -26.12 2.41
C SER A 298 6.89 -25.91 1.50
N PRO A 299 7.02 -26.68 0.39
CA PRO A 299 7.95 -26.34 -0.69
C PRO A 299 7.77 -24.88 -1.14
N PHE A 300 8.88 -24.13 -1.14
CA PHE A 300 8.89 -22.70 -1.40
C PHE A 300 10.21 -22.31 -2.07
N THR A 301 10.12 -21.53 -3.15
CA THR A 301 11.27 -21.23 -4.04
C THR A 301 11.43 -19.74 -4.32
N GLU A 302 10.48 -18.91 -3.88
CA GLU A 302 10.36 -17.50 -4.24
C GLU A 302 11.03 -16.58 -3.21
N ALA A 303 11.35 -15.34 -3.56
CA ALA A 303 11.63 -14.32 -2.55
C ALA A 303 10.38 -14.07 -1.69
N VAL A 304 10.53 -13.57 -0.46
CA VAL A 304 9.40 -13.41 0.48
C VAL A 304 8.29 -12.50 -0.08
N ASP A 305 8.65 -11.42 -0.77
CA ASP A 305 7.71 -10.50 -1.41
C ASP A 305 6.97 -11.17 -2.57
N ASN A 306 7.68 -11.88 -3.45
CA ASN A 306 7.08 -12.69 -4.51
C ASN A 306 6.14 -13.76 -3.95
N GLY A 307 6.53 -14.43 -2.85
CA GLY A 307 5.69 -15.40 -2.17
C GLY A 307 4.39 -14.78 -1.65
N VAL A 308 4.46 -13.61 -1.01
CA VAL A 308 3.26 -12.87 -0.56
C VAL A 308 2.42 -12.42 -1.76
N SER A 309 3.04 -11.92 -2.83
CA SER A 309 2.36 -11.56 -4.09
C SER A 309 1.59 -12.75 -4.68
N SER A 310 2.24 -13.91 -4.81
CA SER A 310 1.62 -15.16 -5.24
C SER A 310 0.44 -15.54 -4.34
N MET A 311 0.56 -15.34 -3.03
CA MET A 311 -0.51 -15.61 -2.09
C MET A 311 -1.69 -14.62 -2.15
N CYS A 312 -1.43 -13.33 -2.42
CA CYS A 312 -2.48 -12.32 -2.62
C CYS A 312 -3.24 -12.54 -3.94
N SER A 313 -2.53 -12.99 -4.99
CA SER A 313 -3.12 -13.22 -6.32
C SER A 313 -3.97 -14.48 -6.41
N SER A 314 -3.68 -15.48 -5.59
CA SER A 314 -4.34 -16.76 -5.67
C SER A 314 -5.56 -16.81 -4.77
N ARG A 315 -6.72 -17.08 -5.40
CA ARG A 315 -7.99 -17.30 -4.69
C ARG A 315 -7.97 -18.51 -3.74
N SER A 316 -6.98 -19.40 -3.86
CA SER A 316 -6.84 -20.60 -3.01
C SER A 316 -5.89 -20.43 -1.82
N SER A 317 -5.10 -19.35 -1.76
CA SER A 317 -4.12 -19.09 -0.68
C SER A 317 -4.60 -18.13 0.41
N GLU A 318 -5.87 -17.70 0.32
CA GLU A 318 -6.65 -17.02 1.36
C GLU A 318 -6.05 -15.74 1.97
N LEU A 319 -4.98 -15.13 1.43
CA LEU A 319 -4.57 -13.80 1.88
C LEU A 319 -5.52 -12.76 1.31
N ARG A 320 -6.24 -12.08 2.20
CA ARG A 320 -6.96 -10.85 1.87
C ARG A 320 -5.99 -9.67 1.94
N CYS A 321 -5.47 -9.31 0.78
CA CYS A 321 -4.52 -8.24 0.63
C CYS A 321 -5.21 -6.96 0.16
N ILE A 322 -4.74 -5.81 0.65
CA ILE A 322 -5.16 -4.48 0.20
C ILE A 322 -3.91 -3.65 -0.02
N ALA A 323 -3.85 -2.91 -1.11
CA ALA A 323 -2.71 -2.08 -1.45
C ALA A 323 -3.15 -0.73 -2.03
N PRO A 324 -2.44 0.37 -1.69
CA PRO A 324 -2.56 1.63 -2.38
C PRO A 324 -1.70 1.66 -3.65
N PHE A 325 -2.12 2.40 -4.67
CA PHE A 325 -1.26 2.88 -5.74
C PHE A 325 -1.49 4.38 -5.96
N PRO A 326 -0.44 5.21 -5.95
CA PRO A 326 0.96 4.87 -5.65
C PRO A 326 1.19 4.38 -4.20
N ALA A 327 2.41 3.97 -3.87
CA ALA A 327 2.77 3.57 -2.50
C ALA A 327 2.67 4.76 -1.51
N ILE A 328 2.32 4.48 -0.25
CA ILE A 328 2.37 5.45 0.86
C ILE A 328 3.80 5.57 1.40
N VAL A 329 4.49 4.43 1.48
CA VAL A 329 5.86 4.35 2.01
C VAL A 329 6.84 4.11 0.88
N GLY A 330 7.77 5.03 0.75
CA GLY A 330 8.88 4.98 -0.19
C GLY A 330 10.16 4.44 0.45
N VAL A 331 11.29 4.75 -0.18
CA VAL A 331 12.61 4.41 0.36
C VAL A 331 13.55 5.60 0.29
N SER A 332 14.45 5.69 1.26
CA SER A 332 15.49 6.71 1.34
C SER A 332 16.88 6.15 1.06
N ARG A 333 17.72 7.03 0.53
CA ARG A 333 19.08 6.76 0.07
C ARG A 333 19.96 7.90 0.60
N ALA A 334 20.87 7.58 1.52
CA ALA A 334 21.72 8.57 2.17
C ALA A 334 22.74 9.20 1.20
N ALA A 335 23.30 10.36 1.55
CA ALA A 335 24.49 10.87 0.86
C ALA A 335 25.71 9.97 1.10
N GLY A 336 26.71 10.04 0.22
CA GLY A 336 27.92 9.23 0.27
C GLY A 336 27.92 8.05 -0.71
N SER A 337 28.70 7.01 -0.40
CA SER A 337 28.84 5.83 -1.26
C SER A 337 27.49 5.16 -1.54
N THR A 338 27.23 4.79 -2.80
CA THR A 338 26.03 4.05 -3.21
C THR A 338 25.96 2.64 -2.64
N ASP A 339 27.07 2.10 -2.12
CA ASP A 339 27.05 0.81 -1.41
C ASP A 339 26.25 0.87 -0.11
N ARG A 340 26.00 2.07 0.41
CA ARG A 340 25.14 2.27 1.59
C ARG A 340 23.66 1.97 1.30
N ASP A 341 23.28 1.94 0.03
CA ASP A 341 21.89 1.83 -0.42
C ASP A 341 21.33 0.41 -0.25
N THR A 342 22.11 -0.65 -0.47
CA THR A 342 21.62 -2.04 -0.43
C THR A 342 22.72 -3.02 -0.04
N ASP A 343 22.35 -4.02 0.74
CA ASP A 343 23.23 -5.10 1.18
C ASP A 343 23.06 -6.39 0.32
N ILE A 344 22.21 -6.38 -0.71
CA ILE A 344 21.93 -7.53 -1.61
C ILE A 344 22.94 -7.65 -2.77
N GLN A 345 23.32 -6.53 -3.40
CA GLN A 345 24.08 -6.57 -4.66
C GLN A 345 25.59 -6.47 -4.44
N THR A 346 26.30 -7.59 -4.58
CA THR A 346 27.77 -7.64 -4.61
C THR A 346 28.37 -6.85 -5.78
N ASN A 347 27.67 -6.77 -6.92
CA ASN A 347 28.17 -6.08 -8.11
C ASN A 347 28.30 -4.55 -7.95
N LYS A 348 27.47 -3.92 -7.11
CA LYS A 348 27.60 -2.48 -6.81
C LYS A 348 28.78 -2.18 -5.89
N LYS A 349 29.11 -3.11 -4.98
CA LYS A 349 30.29 -3.04 -4.10
C LYS A 349 31.62 -2.97 -4.84
N ASN A 350 31.65 -3.44 -6.09
CA ASN A 350 32.86 -3.46 -6.89
C ASN A 350 33.16 -2.12 -7.60
N ASN A 351 32.18 -1.20 -7.67
CA ASN A 351 32.41 0.15 -8.23
C ASN A 351 31.42 1.18 -7.66
N PRO A 352 31.48 1.49 -6.35
CA PRO A 352 30.60 2.46 -5.74
C PRO A 352 30.77 3.84 -6.37
N THR A 353 29.64 4.48 -6.68
CA THR A 353 29.62 5.91 -6.98
C THR A 353 29.35 6.69 -5.70
N THR A 354 29.73 7.97 -5.66
CA THR A 354 29.44 8.84 -4.51
C THR A 354 28.29 9.77 -4.84
N ARG A 355 27.23 9.72 -4.04
CA ARG A 355 26.09 10.63 -4.11
C ARG A 355 26.33 11.86 -3.23
N LYS A 356 26.20 13.07 -3.79
CA LYS A 356 26.42 14.33 -3.05
C LYS A 356 25.35 14.61 -1.99
N THR A 357 24.09 14.29 -2.27
CA THR A 357 22.94 14.59 -1.41
C THR A 357 22.11 13.34 -1.14
N SER A 358 21.35 13.29 -0.05
CA SER A 358 20.37 12.23 0.14
C SER A 358 19.24 12.35 -0.89
N LYS A 359 18.56 11.23 -1.15
CA LYS A 359 17.37 11.18 -1.99
C LYS A 359 16.34 10.24 -1.38
N SER A 360 15.08 10.61 -1.47
CA SER A 360 13.96 9.72 -1.22
C SER A 360 13.16 9.53 -2.51
N VAL A 361 12.53 8.37 -2.67
CA VAL A 361 11.73 8.02 -3.86
C VAL A 361 10.40 7.44 -3.44
N ARG A 362 9.36 7.64 -4.28
CA ARG A 362 7.97 7.21 -4.05
C ARG A 362 7.28 7.87 -2.85
N VAL A 363 7.73 9.07 -2.47
CA VAL A 363 7.13 9.98 -1.48
C VAL A 363 7.27 11.41 -2.01
N THR A 364 6.45 12.37 -1.54
CA THR A 364 6.48 13.76 -2.00
C THR A 364 7.01 14.73 -0.94
N PHE A 365 6.58 14.59 0.31
CA PHE A 365 6.99 15.36 1.48
C PHE A 365 7.77 14.48 2.46
N SER A 366 8.85 13.88 1.96
CA SER A 366 9.71 12.96 2.71
C SER A 366 10.03 13.49 4.10
N THR A 367 9.76 12.68 5.13
CA THR A 367 10.14 13.00 6.51
C THR A 367 11.64 13.12 6.63
N ARG A 368 12.41 12.19 6.02
CA ARG A 368 13.88 12.24 6.07
C ARG A 368 14.48 13.49 5.42
N GLN A 369 13.92 13.95 4.29
CA GLN A 369 14.38 15.20 3.67
C GLN A 369 13.91 16.45 4.44
N ASN A 370 12.91 16.32 5.32
CA ASN A 370 12.38 17.39 6.15
C ASN A 370 12.85 17.36 7.63
N ILE A 371 13.78 16.46 8.01
CA ILE A 371 14.26 16.34 9.41
C ILE A 371 14.74 17.69 9.97
N GLN A 372 15.50 18.48 9.20
CA GLN A 372 16.00 19.77 9.68
C GLN A 372 14.86 20.75 10.01
N ARG A 373 13.81 20.77 9.18
CA ARG A 373 12.62 21.59 9.38
C ARG A 373 11.83 21.13 10.61
N LEU A 374 11.62 19.83 10.73
CA LEU A 374 10.94 19.22 11.87
C LEU A 374 11.66 19.50 13.20
N ILE A 375 13.00 19.39 13.24
CA ILE A 375 13.80 19.72 14.43
C ILE A 375 13.71 21.22 14.77
N ALA A 376 13.66 22.08 13.75
CA ALA A 376 13.50 23.52 13.94
C ALA A 376 12.08 23.94 14.36
N GLY A 377 11.13 23.01 14.44
CA GLY A 377 9.73 23.31 14.79
C GLY A 377 8.96 24.01 13.67
N GLU A 378 9.42 23.90 12.43
CA GLU A 378 8.74 24.48 11.26
C GLU A 378 7.40 23.79 11.02
N THR A 379 6.40 24.57 10.59
CA THR A 379 5.03 24.09 10.32
C THR A 379 4.75 23.85 8.84
N THR A 380 5.76 24.10 7.98
CA THR A 380 5.69 23.87 6.55
C THR A 380 6.82 22.96 6.08
N PHE A 381 6.51 22.11 5.10
CA PHE A 381 7.37 21.03 4.65
C PHE A 381 7.67 21.15 3.17
N GLN A 382 8.92 20.86 2.85
CA GLN A 382 9.45 20.94 1.52
C GLN A 382 9.02 19.73 0.69
N SER A 383 8.50 20.04 -0.49
CA SER A 383 8.19 19.04 -1.51
C SER A 383 9.43 18.62 -2.29
N LEU A 384 9.48 17.33 -2.65
CA LEU A 384 10.42 16.80 -3.65
C LEU A 384 10.01 17.13 -5.09
N TYR A 385 8.77 17.61 -5.30
CA TYR A 385 8.18 17.94 -6.59
C TYR A 385 7.52 19.33 -6.57
N PRO A 386 8.30 20.42 -6.38
CA PRO A 386 7.78 21.76 -6.18
C PRO A 386 6.98 22.31 -7.36
N ASN A 387 7.31 21.91 -8.59
CA ASN A 387 6.59 22.34 -9.79
C ASN A 387 5.12 21.89 -9.82
N ILE A 388 4.76 20.89 -9.03
CA ILE A 388 3.40 20.30 -8.99
C ILE A 388 2.70 20.71 -7.70
N THR A 389 3.41 20.60 -6.59
CA THR A 389 2.83 20.73 -5.25
C THR A 389 3.18 22.05 -4.56
N GLY A 390 3.97 22.92 -5.19
CA GLY A 390 4.58 24.08 -4.56
C GLY A 390 5.79 23.71 -3.70
N ASP A 391 6.63 24.71 -3.39
CA ASP A 391 7.86 24.49 -2.62
C ASP A 391 7.59 24.03 -1.18
N LEU A 392 6.68 24.73 -0.49
CA LEU A 392 6.32 24.51 0.91
C LEU A 392 4.80 24.34 1.05
N ARG A 393 4.41 23.39 1.89
CA ARG A 393 3.00 23.14 2.26
C ARG A 393 2.87 22.90 3.76
N SER A 394 1.74 23.33 4.33
CA SER A 394 1.43 23.02 5.72
C SER A 394 1.05 21.55 5.87
N LEU A 395 1.10 21.02 7.09
CA LEU A 395 0.66 19.63 7.35
C LEU A 395 -0.81 19.42 6.95
N GLU A 396 -1.67 20.41 7.21
CA GLU A 396 -3.09 20.40 6.88
C GLU A 396 -3.31 20.30 5.38
N ASP A 397 -2.60 21.11 4.58
CA ASP A 397 -2.67 21.05 3.12
C ASP A 397 -2.27 19.67 2.61
N ILE A 398 -1.16 19.13 3.11
CA ILE A 398 -0.61 17.83 2.67
C ILE A 398 -1.58 16.69 2.98
N GLY A 399 -2.24 16.74 4.15
CA GLY A 399 -3.17 15.71 4.63
C GLY A 399 -4.64 15.92 4.26
N SER A 400 -4.96 16.91 3.42
CA SER A 400 -6.34 17.35 3.19
C SER A 400 -7.18 16.44 2.29
N ALA A 401 -6.56 15.52 1.55
CA ALA A 401 -7.26 14.66 0.60
C ALA A 401 -8.18 13.65 1.28
N VAL A 402 -9.40 13.53 0.75
CA VAL A 402 -10.44 12.62 1.25
C VAL A 402 -10.88 11.73 0.12
N GLY A 403 -10.92 10.42 0.39
CA GLY A 403 -11.35 9.44 -0.60
C GLY A 403 -12.81 9.03 -0.50
N HIS A 404 -13.23 8.28 -1.50
CA HIS A 404 -14.57 7.71 -1.63
C HIS A 404 -14.52 6.38 -2.38
N GLY A 405 -15.57 5.57 -2.24
CA GLY A 405 -15.70 4.32 -2.96
C GLY A 405 -16.21 4.53 -4.39
N GLU A 406 -15.57 3.88 -5.36
CA GLU A 406 -15.97 3.82 -6.76
C GLU A 406 -16.03 2.37 -7.27
N LEU A 407 -16.96 2.10 -8.18
CA LEU A 407 -17.01 0.87 -8.96
C LEU A 407 -16.61 1.17 -10.39
N LEU A 408 -15.55 0.51 -10.87
CA LEU A 408 -15.16 0.60 -12.27
C LEU A 408 -16.14 -0.16 -13.15
N GLU A 409 -16.40 0.37 -14.35
CA GLU A 409 -17.23 -0.27 -15.38
C GLU A 409 -16.60 -1.55 -15.96
#